data_AF-A0A920NF68-F1
#
_entry.id   AF-A0A920NF68-F1
#
_cell.length_a   1.000
_cell.length_b   1.000
_cell.length_c   1.000
_cell.angle_alpha   90.00
_cell.angle_beta   90.00
_cell.angle_gamma   90.00
#
_symmetry.space_group_name_H-M   'P 1'
#
loop_
_entity.id
_entity.type
_entity.pdbx_description
1 polymer ?
#
loop_
_entity_poly.entity_id
_entity_poly.type
_entity_poly.pdbx_seq_one_letter_code
_entity_poly.pdbx_strand_id
1 'polypeptide(L)' 'MLTKKGKLYGDLTVACLSEEKFMIFGSGAVQEMHRRWFESYLPESGVNYKIVLMNTMV' A
#
# COMPACT_ATOMS: atom_id res chain seq x y z
N MET A 1 -2.33 2.14 -8.96
CA MET A 1 -0.91 2.49 -8.80
C MET A 1 -0.25 2.56 -10.17
N LEU A 2 0.51 3.62 -10.50
CA LEU A 2 1.12 3.80 -11.82
C LEU A 2 2.66 3.90 -11.75
N THR A 3 3.32 3.49 -12.81
CA THR A 3 4.75 3.78 -13.04
C THR A 3 4.94 5.26 -13.41
N LYS A 4 6.17 5.77 -13.33
CA LYS A 4 6.51 7.13 -13.82
C LYS A 4 6.16 7.37 -15.30
N LYS A 5 6.06 6.30 -16.10
CA LYS A 5 5.67 6.35 -17.52
C LYS A 5 4.15 6.17 -17.74
N GLY A 6 3.34 6.17 -16.67
CA GLY A 6 1.88 6.07 -16.74
C GLY A 6 1.30 4.68 -16.93
N LYS A 7 2.12 3.62 -16.94
CA LYS A 7 1.63 2.23 -17.01
C LYS A 7 1.06 1.76 -15.67
N LEU A 8 0.04 0.90 -15.72
CA LEU A 8 -0.50 0.20 -14.54
C LEU A 8 0.62 -0.60 -13.85
N TYR A 9 0.89 -0.26 -12.59
CA TYR A 9 1.89 -0.93 -11.76
C TYR A 9 1.25 -1.90 -10.78
N GLY A 10 -0.02 -1.68 -10.44
CA GLY A 10 -0.83 -2.57 -9.62
C GLY A 10 -2.20 -1.97 -9.31
N ASP A 11 -3.18 -2.84 -9.13
CA ASP A 11 -4.49 -2.55 -8.58
C ASP A 11 -4.49 -2.82 -7.07
N LEU A 12 -5.15 -1.93 -6.32
CA LEU A 12 -5.24 -1.97 -4.88
C LEU A 12 -6.65 -1.55 -4.48
N THR A 13 -7.17 -2.15 -3.42
CA THR A 13 -8.42 -1.70 -2.78
C THR A 13 -8.06 -0.81 -1.59
N VAL A 14 -8.72 0.33 -1.46
CA VAL A 14 -8.53 1.25 -0.33
C VAL A 14 -9.80 1.28 0.51
N ALA A 15 -9.66 1.01 1.80
CA ALA A 15 -10.73 1.17 2.79
C ALA A 15 -10.46 2.42 3.65
N CYS A 16 -11.46 3.26 3.79
CA CYS A 16 -11.47 4.38 4.73
C CYS A 16 -11.95 3.86 6.09
N LEU A 17 -11.08 3.88 7.11
CA LEU A 17 -11.42 3.47 8.47
C LEU A 17 -11.81 4.68 9.33
N SER A 18 -11.18 5.83 9.08
CA SER A 18 -11.53 7.15 9.62
C SER A 18 -10.90 8.25 8.75
N GLU A 19 -11.14 9.52 9.07
CA GLU A 19 -10.60 10.68 8.34
C GLU A 19 -9.08 10.62 8.13
N GLU A 20 -8.34 10.08 9.11
CA GLU A 20 -6.86 10.00 9.08
C GLU A 20 -6.33 8.57 8.97
N LYS A 21 -7.20 7.56 8.81
CA LYS A 21 -6.80 6.15 8.83
C LYS A 21 -7.36 5.39 7.64
N PHE A 22 -6.45 4.83 6.86
CA PHE A 22 -6.77 4.06 5.65
C PHE A 22 -6.11 2.70 5.71
N MET A 23 -6.75 1.71 5.09
CA MET A 23 -6.19 0.37 4.89
C MET A 23 -6.14 0.08 3.40
N ILE A 24 -5.02 -0.49 2.96
CA ILE A 24 -4.78 -0.79 1.54
C ILE A 24 -4.61 -2.30 1.41
N PHE A 25 -5.42 -2.90 0.55
CA PHE A 25 -5.39 -4.33 0.26
C PHE A 25 -4.90 -4.54 -1.17
N GLY A 26 -4.10 -5.59 -1.35
CA GLY A 26 -3.58 -6.03 -2.64
C GLY A 26 -3.11 -7.48 -2.55
N SER A 27 -2.64 -8.01 -3.67
CA SER A 27 -2.10 -9.37 -3.70
C SER A 27 -0.84 -9.49 -2.83
N GLY A 28 -0.86 -10.46 -1.91
CA GLY A 28 0.29 -10.77 -1.04
C GLY A 28 1.52 -11.23 -1.82
N ALA A 29 1.34 -11.87 -2.97
CA ALA A 29 2.44 -12.32 -3.83
C ALA A 29 3.31 -11.18 -4.35
N VAL A 30 2.75 -9.97 -4.46
CA VAL A 30 3.43 -8.76 -4.93
C VAL A 30 3.59 -7.71 -3.82
N GLN A 31 3.47 -8.12 -2.55
CA GLN A 31 3.55 -7.21 -1.41
C GLN A 31 4.86 -6.42 -1.37
N GLU A 32 5.99 -7.06 -1.65
CA GLU A 32 7.30 -6.40 -1.68
C GLU A 32 7.40 -5.36 -2.82
N MET A 33 6.76 -5.63 -3.96
CA MET A 33 6.66 -4.66 -5.05
C MET A 33 5.82 -3.44 -4.64
N HIS A 34 4.68 -3.66 -4.00
CA HIS A 34 3.83 -2.59 -3.46
C HIS A 34 4.59 -1.75 -2.42
N ARG A 35 5.31 -2.41 -1.50
CA ARG A 35 6.10 -1.76 -0.46
C ARG A 35 7.10 -0.76 -1.04
N ARG A 36 7.92 -1.18 -2.01
CA ARG A 36 8.93 -0.32 -2.64
C ARG A 36 8.31 0.89 -3.31
N TRP A 37 7.14 0.71 -3.93
CA TRP A 37 6.40 1.83 -4.52
C TRP A 37 5.99 2.82 -3.44
N PHE A 38 5.29 2.38 -2.38
CA PHE A 38 4.88 3.27 -1.30
C PHE A 38 6.05 3.99 -0.64
N GLU A 39 7.12 3.27 -0.28
CA GLU A 39 8.33 3.84 0.32
C GLU A 39 8.96 4.94 -0.56
N SER A 40 8.87 4.84 -1.89
CA SER A 40 9.38 5.87 -2.81
C SER A 40 8.55 7.16 -2.85
N TYR A 41 7.33 7.15 -2.30
CA TYR A 41 6.42 8.30 -2.25
C TYR A 41 6.10 8.74 -0.81
N LEU A 42 6.67 8.11 0.21
CA LEU A 42 6.42 8.52 1.59
C LEU A 42 7.01 9.92 1.83
N PRO A 43 6.22 10.85 2.41
CA PRO A 43 6.74 12.14 2.83
C PRO A 43 7.70 11.96 4.02
N GLU A 44 8.55 12.95 4.26
CA GLU A 44 9.49 12.94 5.39
C GLU A 44 8.79 12.89 6.76
N SER A 45 7.56 13.42 6.85
CA SER A 45 6.76 13.43 8.08
C SER A 45 5.25 13.52 7.79
N GLY A 46 4.43 13.34 8.83
CA GLY A 46 2.97 13.49 8.76
C GLY A 46 2.18 12.24 8.36
N VAL A 47 2.86 11.14 7.99
CA VAL A 47 2.21 9.87 7.63
C VAL A 47 2.91 8.70 8.34
N ASN A 48 2.13 7.82 8.97
CA ASN A 48 2.63 6.54 9.49
C ASN A 48 2.24 5.39 8.56
N TYR A 49 3.23 4.76 7.94
CA TYR A 49 3.02 3.60 7.07
C TYR A 49 3.44 2.30 7.78
N LYS A 50 2.55 1.31 7.80
CA LYS A 50 2.78 0.00 8.41
C LYS A 50 2.23 -1.10 7.51
N ILE A 51 3.05 -2.12 7.31
CA ILE A 51 2.63 -3.36 6.67
C ILE A 51 1.93 -4.21 7.73
N VAL A 52 0.68 -4.57 7.47
CA VAL A 52 -0.08 -5.49 8.31
C VAL A 52 -0.18 -6.81 7.56
N LEU A 53 0.49 -7.84 8.07
CA LEU A 53 0.28 -9.20 7.58
C LEU A 53 -1.02 -9.71 8.18
N MET A 54 -1.96 -10.07 7.31
CA MET A 54 -3.04 -10.97 7.71
C MET A 54 -2.39 -12.34 7.91
N ASN A 55 -1.94 -12.63 9.13
CA ASN A 55 -1.65 -14.00 9.49
C ASN A 55 -2.96 -14.77 9.31
N THR A 56 -2.96 -15.72 8.39
CA THR A 56 -4.06 -16.67 8.23
C THR A 56 -4.32 -17.28 9.59
N MET A 57 -5.52 -17.10 10.14
CA MET A 57 -6.03 -18.06 11.11
C MET A 57 -6.25 -19.35 10.33
N VAL A 58 -5.20 -20.16 10.24
CA VAL A 58 -5.33 -21.62 10.07
C VAL A 58 -5.55 -22.23 11.43
#